data_AF-A0A9D2RP29-F1
#
_entry.id   AF-A0A9D2RP29-F1
#
_cell.length_a   1.000
_cell.length_b   1.000
_cell.length_c   1.000
_cell.angle_alpha   90.00
_cell.angle_beta   90.00
_cell.angle_gamma   90.00
#
_symmetry.space_group_name_H-M   'P 1'
#
loop_
_entity.id
_entity.type
_entity.pdbx_description
1 polymer ?
#
loop_
_entity_poly.entity_id
_entity_poly.type
_entity_poly.pdbx_seq_one_letter_code
_entity_poly.pdbx_strand_id
1 'polypeptide(L)'
;SLVPEKIPARLLEYRDRFDHHLLVVVSGSQREAAAQLLEEFFAGPEHEGEFFECDADEAKSATLIRFGVASAASRYYVMHRAEASAMVTFDVALRRDDEDWLEVLPPQIADQLLESVYFGHFFCHVLHQDHVAKKGVDPVALKKEMTALLEDRGAAVPAEHNYGRIYPAPEPMVEHFQQLDPLNMFNAGVGETSPRKRWA
;
A
#
# COMPACT_ATOMS: atom_id res chain seq x y z
N SER A 1 20.65 22.24 -1.11
CA SER A 1 19.38 22.24 -0.34
C SER A 1 19.54 23.16 0.87
N LEU A 2 18.52 23.95 1.24
CA LEU A 2 18.53 24.79 2.45
C LEU A 2 18.12 24.01 3.71
N VAL A 3 17.65 22.77 3.55
CA VAL A 3 17.31 21.86 4.65
C VAL A 3 18.45 20.84 4.77
N PRO A 4 19.08 20.69 5.95
CA PRO A 4 20.11 19.69 6.15
C PRO A 4 19.51 18.29 5.98
N GLU A 5 20.28 17.39 5.37
CA GLU A 5 19.88 15.99 5.20
C GLU A 5 19.59 15.39 6.59
N LYS A 6 18.41 14.75 6.70
CA LYS A 6 17.90 14.16 7.95
C LYS A 6 17.87 12.65 7.89
N ILE A 7 18.04 12.06 6.71
CA ILE A 7 18.09 10.62 6.50
C ILE A 7 19.54 10.15 6.66
N PRO A 8 19.81 9.12 7.48
CA PRO A 8 21.12 8.48 7.58
C PRO A 8 21.70 8.11 6.20
N ALA A 9 22.99 8.38 6.00
CA ALA A 9 23.64 8.21 4.70
C ALA A 9 23.51 6.78 4.15
N ARG A 10 23.64 5.76 4.98
CA ARG A 10 23.51 4.36 4.58
C ARG A 10 22.12 4.03 4.01
N LEU A 11 21.05 4.65 4.54
CA LEU A 11 19.70 4.47 3.99
C LEU A 11 19.54 5.14 2.61
N LEU A 12 20.20 6.28 2.38
CA LEU A 12 20.21 6.95 1.08
C LEU A 12 21.01 6.14 0.05
N GLU A 13 22.19 5.66 0.43
CA GLU A 13 23.02 4.78 -0.40
C GLU A 13 22.27 3.49 -0.75
N TYR A 14 21.57 2.91 0.22
CA TYR A 14 20.78 1.70 0.00
C TYR A 14 19.64 1.94 -1.01
N ARG A 15 18.93 3.08 -0.91
CA ARG A 15 17.93 3.52 -1.89
C ARG A 15 18.49 3.67 -3.30
N ASP A 16 19.70 4.19 -3.43
CA ASP A 16 20.30 4.39 -4.76
C ASP A 16 20.78 3.07 -5.38
N ARG A 17 20.88 1.99 -4.59
CA ARG A 17 21.35 0.67 -5.02
C ARG A 17 20.22 -0.33 -5.27
N PHE A 18 19.12 -0.23 -4.54
CA PHE A 18 18.04 -1.22 -4.57
C PHE A 18 16.67 -0.55 -4.72
N ASP A 19 15.86 -1.04 -5.66
CA ASP A 19 14.50 -0.52 -5.89
C ASP A 19 13.51 -0.98 -4.81
N HIS A 20 13.79 -2.11 -4.15
CA HIS A 20 12.90 -2.74 -3.18
C HIS A 20 13.57 -2.83 -1.81
N HIS A 21 12.87 -2.30 -0.80
CA HIS A 21 13.35 -2.31 0.58
C HIS A 21 12.37 -3.05 1.49
N LEU A 22 12.89 -4.01 2.26
CA LEU A 22 12.14 -4.72 3.27
C LEU A 22 12.69 -4.40 4.66
N LEU A 23 11.82 -3.85 5.52
CA LEU A 23 12.13 -3.58 6.92
C LEU A 23 11.74 -4.80 7.76
N VAL A 24 12.74 -5.60 8.17
CA VAL A 24 12.52 -6.78 9.01
C VAL A 24 12.85 -6.43 10.47
N VAL A 25 11.81 -6.34 11.31
CA VAL A 25 11.96 -6.09 12.75
C VAL A 25 11.76 -7.40 13.50
N VAL A 26 12.77 -7.83 14.24
CA VAL A 26 12.74 -9.06 15.04
C VAL A 26 12.87 -8.76 16.53
N SER A 27 12.43 -9.68 17.37
CA SER A 27 12.70 -9.59 18.81
C SER A 27 14.20 -9.77 19.08
N GLY A 28 14.68 -9.24 20.20
CA GLY A 28 16.10 -9.37 20.57
C GLY A 28 16.57 -10.83 20.65
N SER A 29 15.69 -11.76 21.05
CA SER A 29 16.00 -13.19 21.10
C SER A 29 16.12 -13.87 19.73
N GLN A 30 15.65 -13.23 18.66
CA GLN A 30 15.73 -13.74 17.28
C GLN A 30 16.82 -13.05 16.46
N ARG A 31 17.52 -12.05 17.03
CA ARG A 31 18.51 -11.24 16.31
C ARG A 31 19.58 -12.10 15.62
N GLU A 32 20.23 -13.00 16.36
CA GLU A 32 21.31 -13.83 15.83
C GLU A 32 20.81 -14.80 14.75
N ALA A 33 19.68 -15.47 15.00
CA ALA A 33 19.10 -16.40 14.04
C ALA A 33 18.64 -15.71 12.74
N ALA A 34 18.07 -14.51 12.85
CA ALA A 34 17.66 -13.73 11.69
C ALA A 34 18.87 -13.22 10.88
N ALA A 35 19.92 -12.75 11.56
CA ALA A 35 21.16 -12.35 10.89
C ALA A 35 21.79 -13.52 10.14
N GLN A 36 21.92 -14.68 10.79
CA GLN A 36 22.45 -15.88 10.16
C GLN A 36 21.62 -16.30 8.94
N LEU A 37 20.30 -16.31 9.05
CA LEU A 37 19.41 -16.64 7.93
C LEU A 37 19.64 -15.70 6.73
N LEU A 38 19.73 -14.39 6.97
CA LEU A 38 19.93 -13.41 5.91
C LEU A 38 21.34 -13.48 5.30
N GLU A 39 22.37 -13.73 6.10
CA GLU A 39 23.74 -13.98 5.62
C GLU A 39 23.78 -15.20 4.70
N GLU A 40 23.17 -16.31 5.13
CA GLU A 40 23.09 -17.53 4.33
C GLU A 40 22.26 -17.33 3.05
N PHE A 41 21.15 -16.60 3.13
CA PHE A 41 20.31 -16.28 1.98
C PHE A 41 21.08 -15.47 0.93
N PHE A 42 21.67 -14.33 1.31
CA PHE A 42 22.40 -13.46 0.38
C PHE A 42 23.79 -13.98 -0.02
N ALA A 43 24.27 -15.08 0.57
CA ALA A 43 25.45 -15.79 0.08
C ALA A 43 25.15 -16.68 -1.16
N GLY A 44 23.88 -16.99 -1.42
CA GLY A 44 23.43 -17.71 -2.61
C GLY A 44 23.64 -16.87 -3.88
N PRO A 45 24.27 -17.41 -4.94
CA PRO A 45 24.55 -16.64 -6.16
C PRO A 45 23.29 -16.20 -6.92
N GLU A 46 22.15 -16.81 -6.65
CA GLU A 46 20.84 -16.48 -7.21
C GLU A 46 20.13 -15.31 -6.50
N HIS A 47 20.57 -14.94 -5.30
CA HIS A 47 19.94 -13.88 -4.52
C HIS A 47 20.68 -12.57 -4.71
N GLU A 48 20.13 -11.71 -5.56
CA GLU A 48 20.57 -10.33 -5.69
C GLU A 48 20.05 -9.52 -4.50
N GLY A 49 20.90 -8.65 -3.95
CA GLY A 49 20.54 -7.82 -2.81
C GLY A 49 21.58 -7.89 -1.69
N GLU A 50 21.31 -7.13 -0.64
CA GLU A 50 22.08 -7.15 0.59
C GLU A 50 21.13 -6.96 1.78
N PHE A 51 21.68 -7.00 2.98
CA PHE A 51 21.00 -6.48 4.15
C PHE A 51 22.03 -5.85 5.08
N PHE A 52 21.56 -5.04 6.02
CA PHE A 52 22.38 -4.59 7.12
C PHE A 52 21.55 -4.45 8.38
N GLU A 53 22.17 -4.71 9.53
CA GLU A 53 21.55 -4.39 10.80
C GLU A 53 21.59 -2.87 11.02
N CYS A 54 20.41 -2.28 11.21
CA CYS A 54 20.27 -0.87 11.53
C CYS A 54 20.80 -0.57 12.93
N ASP A 55 21.50 0.55 13.07
CA ASP A 55 21.68 1.16 14.39
C ASP A 55 20.37 1.83 14.87
N ALA A 56 20.42 2.44 16.06
CA ALA A 56 19.23 3.05 16.66
C ALA A 56 18.68 4.25 15.85
N ASP A 57 19.53 5.03 15.19
CA ASP A 57 19.12 6.21 14.42
C ASP A 57 18.55 5.78 13.05
N GLU A 58 19.17 4.80 12.41
CA GLU A 58 18.68 4.19 11.17
C GLU A 58 17.35 3.47 11.39
N ALA A 59 17.22 2.66 12.45
CA ALA A 59 15.99 1.94 12.75
C ALA A 59 14.83 2.93 12.97
N LYS A 60 15.08 4.01 13.71
CA LYS A 60 14.11 5.09 13.93
C LYS A 60 13.76 5.79 12.62
N SER A 61 14.76 6.18 11.84
CA SER A 61 14.56 6.91 10.58
C SER A 61 13.82 6.08 9.55
N ALA A 62 14.21 4.83 9.35
CA ALA A 62 13.60 3.91 8.39
C ALA A 62 12.13 3.60 8.75
N THR A 63 11.84 3.42 10.05
CA THR A 63 10.47 3.28 10.56
C THR A 63 9.63 4.53 10.28
N LEU A 64 10.17 5.72 10.58
CA LEU A 64 9.47 6.99 10.33
C LEU A 64 9.21 7.22 8.84
N ILE A 65 10.17 6.86 7.97
CA ILE A 65 10.00 6.93 6.51
C ILE A 65 8.87 6.00 6.07
N ARG A 66 8.86 4.73 6.52
CA ARG A 66 7.82 3.75 6.17
C ARG A 66 6.42 4.21 6.57
N PHE A 67 6.25 4.84 7.72
CA PHE A 67 4.94 5.38 8.12
C PHE A 67 4.62 6.73 7.47
N GLY A 68 5.64 7.53 7.15
CA GLY A 68 5.47 8.82 6.46
C GLY A 68 5.06 8.69 4.99
N VAL A 69 5.36 7.56 4.34
CA VAL A 69 5.07 7.32 2.91
C VAL A 69 3.59 7.52 2.54
N ALA A 70 2.64 7.05 3.36
CA ALA A 70 1.21 7.24 3.08
C ALA A 70 0.82 8.74 2.95
N SER A 71 1.46 9.60 3.77
CA SER A 71 1.26 11.04 3.66
C SER A 71 2.02 11.66 2.48
N ALA A 72 3.13 11.05 2.04
CA ALA A 72 3.95 11.58 0.95
C ALA A 72 3.19 11.56 -0.39
N ALA A 73 2.46 10.49 -0.71
CA ALA A 73 1.64 10.40 -1.92
C ALA A 73 0.55 11.48 -1.95
N SER A 74 -0.16 11.67 -0.82
CA SER A 74 -1.15 12.73 -0.65
C SER A 74 -0.56 14.13 -0.84
N ARG A 75 0.64 14.37 -0.30
CA ARG A 75 1.36 15.64 -0.47
C ARG A 75 1.79 15.85 -1.91
N TYR A 76 2.28 14.81 -2.58
CA TYR A 76 2.64 14.88 -3.99
C TYR A 76 1.44 15.30 -4.83
N TYR A 77 0.27 14.67 -4.63
CA TYR A 77 -0.97 15.05 -5.30
C TYR A 77 -1.33 16.53 -5.08
N VAL A 78 -1.31 17.01 -3.83
CA VAL A 78 -1.64 18.42 -3.52
C VAL A 78 -0.68 19.39 -4.21
N MET A 79 0.61 19.07 -4.26
CA MET A 79 1.63 19.91 -4.91
C MET A 79 1.51 19.91 -6.43
N HIS A 80 1.02 18.83 -7.03
CA HIS A 80 0.83 18.67 -8.48
C HIS A 80 -0.64 18.78 -8.92
N ARG A 81 -1.50 19.42 -8.12
CA ARG A 81 -2.95 19.56 -8.40
C ARG A 81 -3.29 20.13 -9.79
N ALA A 82 -2.37 20.88 -10.41
CA ALA A 82 -2.56 21.47 -11.73
C ALA A 82 -2.41 20.44 -12.86
N GLU A 83 -1.74 19.33 -12.58
CA GLU A 83 -1.37 18.22 -13.48
C GLU A 83 -2.09 16.92 -13.13
N ALA A 84 -2.76 16.84 -11.98
CA ALA A 84 -3.45 15.67 -11.47
C ALA A 84 -4.99 15.80 -11.52
N SER A 85 -5.69 14.68 -11.75
CA SER A 85 -7.15 14.58 -11.63
C SER A 85 -7.59 14.21 -10.22
N ALA A 86 -7.04 13.13 -9.66
CA ALA A 86 -7.36 12.63 -8.31
C ALA A 86 -6.30 11.61 -7.87
N MET A 87 -6.34 11.23 -6.59
CA MET A 87 -5.68 10.02 -6.12
C MET A 87 -6.57 8.80 -6.37
N VAL A 88 -5.95 7.69 -6.74
CA VAL A 88 -6.57 6.37 -6.88
C VAL A 88 -5.76 5.44 -5.98
N THR A 89 -6.32 5.06 -4.84
CA THR A 89 -5.58 4.33 -3.79
C THR A 89 -6.18 2.96 -3.55
N PHE A 90 -5.35 1.94 -3.39
CA PHE A 90 -5.77 0.56 -3.12
C PHE A 90 -5.19 0.07 -1.80
N ASP A 91 -6.00 -0.75 -1.14
CA ASP A 91 -5.62 -1.48 0.07
C ASP A 91 -5.87 -2.96 -0.23
N VAL A 92 -4.81 -3.70 -0.50
CA VAL A 92 -4.87 -4.98 -1.22
C VAL A 92 -4.32 -6.09 -0.36
N ALA A 93 -5.05 -7.18 -0.24
CA ALA A 93 -4.55 -8.44 0.30
C ALA A 93 -4.36 -9.42 -0.86
N LEU A 94 -3.11 -9.72 -1.20
CA LEU A 94 -2.78 -10.74 -2.19
C LEU A 94 -3.04 -12.14 -1.61
N ARG A 95 -3.11 -13.16 -2.49
CA ARG A 95 -3.18 -14.54 -2.03
C ARG A 95 -1.89 -14.89 -1.29
N ARG A 96 -2.00 -15.78 -0.31
CA ARG A 96 -0.84 -16.23 0.50
C ARG A 96 0.21 -17.00 -0.31
N ASP A 97 -0.17 -17.50 -1.49
CA ASP A 97 0.67 -18.23 -2.44
C ASP A 97 0.99 -17.41 -3.69
N ASP A 98 0.77 -16.09 -3.65
CA ASP A 98 1.09 -15.19 -4.77
C ASP A 98 2.58 -14.83 -4.75
N GLU A 99 3.34 -15.40 -5.69
CA GLU A 99 4.77 -15.13 -5.85
C GLU A 99 5.03 -13.84 -6.66
N ASP A 100 4.06 -13.43 -7.49
CA ASP A 100 4.15 -12.25 -8.38
C ASP A 100 3.63 -10.99 -7.67
N TRP A 101 4.13 -10.73 -6.46
CA TRP A 101 3.59 -9.69 -5.57
C TRP A 101 3.70 -8.26 -6.12
N LEU A 102 4.68 -7.98 -6.97
CA LEU A 102 4.89 -6.66 -7.56
C LEU A 102 3.87 -6.42 -8.68
N GLU A 103 3.18 -5.29 -8.61
CA GLU A 103 2.25 -4.91 -9.67
C GLU A 103 2.98 -4.48 -10.94
N VAL A 104 2.56 -5.06 -12.07
CA VAL A 104 2.97 -4.63 -13.40
C VAL A 104 1.72 -4.21 -14.16
N LEU A 105 1.47 -2.89 -14.19
CA LEU A 105 0.28 -2.34 -14.85
C LEU A 105 0.42 -2.43 -16.38
N PRO A 106 -0.66 -2.80 -17.10
CA PRO A 106 -0.70 -2.67 -18.55
C PRO A 106 -0.38 -1.23 -18.98
N PRO A 107 0.33 -1.01 -20.11
CA PRO A 107 0.71 0.34 -20.55
C PRO A 107 -0.45 1.33 -20.63
N GLN A 108 -1.65 0.84 -20.99
CA GLN A 108 -2.86 1.65 -21.13
C GLN A 108 -3.31 2.24 -19.79
N ILE A 109 -2.99 1.59 -18.66
CA ILE A 109 -3.25 2.08 -17.31
C ILE A 109 -2.04 2.88 -16.80
N ALA A 110 -0.83 2.34 -16.96
CA ALA A 110 0.40 3.01 -16.50
C ALA A 110 0.55 4.43 -17.11
N ASP A 111 0.21 4.60 -18.39
CA ASP A 111 0.25 5.88 -19.08
C ASP A 111 -0.76 6.91 -18.54
N GLN A 112 -1.74 6.50 -17.73
CA GLN A 112 -2.71 7.39 -17.09
C GLN A 112 -2.22 7.93 -15.73
N LEU A 113 -1.10 7.44 -15.21
CA LEU A 113 -0.60 7.75 -13.87
C LEU A 113 0.58 8.72 -13.92
N LEU A 114 0.56 9.75 -13.08
CA LEU A 114 1.71 10.64 -12.83
C LEU A 114 2.77 9.95 -11.98
N GLU A 115 2.31 9.24 -10.95
CA GLU A 115 3.17 8.61 -9.94
C GLU A 115 2.43 7.44 -9.30
N SER A 116 3.19 6.42 -8.89
CA SER A 116 2.69 5.25 -8.16
C SER A 116 3.60 4.93 -6.98
N VAL A 117 3.01 4.77 -5.80
CA VAL A 117 3.74 4.52 -4.56
C VAL A 117 3.27 3.21 -3.95
N TYR A 118 4.21 2.29 -3.74
CA TYR A 118 3.94 0.96 -3.20
C TYR A 118 4.61 0.79 -1.83
N PHE A 119 3.84 0.35 -0.85
CA PHE A 119 4.31 0.09 0.52
C PHE A 119 3.32 -0.83 1.22
N GLY A 120 3.73 -1.57 2.25
CA GLY A 120 2.79 -2.50 2.87
C GLY A 120 3.36 -3.33 4.01
N HIS A 121 2.66 -4.41 4.32
CA HIS A 121 2.99 -5.42 5.31
C HIS A 121 3.35 -6.71 4.56
N PHE A 122 4.61 -6.80 4.14
CA PHE A 122 5.07 -7.78 3.16
C PHE A 122 4.74 -9.23 3.53
N PHE A 123 5.07 -9.67 4.75
CA PHE A 123 4.76 -11.04 5.20
C PHE A 123 3.26 -11.33 5.40
N CYS A 124 2.42 -10.29 5.47
CA CYS A 124 0.97 -10.45 5.48
C CYS A 124 0.36 -10.49 4.07
N HIS A 125 1.18 -10.27 3.03
CA HIS A 125 0.73 -10.08 1.65
C HIS A 125 -0.27 -8.91 1.53
N VAL A 126 -0.12 -7.89 2.38
CA VAL A 126 -0.94 -6.67 2.34
C VAL A 126 -0.12 -5.53 1.74
N LEU A 127 -0.62 -4.93 0.67
CA LEU A 127 0.01 -3.83 -0.05
C LEU A 127 -0.95 -2.64 -0.14
N HIS A 128 -0.41 -1.45 0.09
CA HIS A 128 -1.03 -0.19 -0.25
C HIS A 128 -0.43 0.30 -1.56
N GLN A 129 -1.29 0.58 -2.53
CA GLN A 129 -0.92 1.06 -3.86
C GLN A 129 -1.57 2.42 -4.05
N ASP A 130 -0.77 3.48 -3.88
CA ASP A 130 -1.25 4.86 -3.99
C ASP A 130 -0.83 5.45 -5.33
N HIS A 131 -1.81 5.73 -6.19
CA HIS A 131 -1.56 6.29 -7.51
C HIS A 131 -2.11 7.71 -7.62
N VAL A 132 -1.45 8.55 -8.43
CA VAL A 132 -1.93 9.89 -8.77
C VAL A 132 -2.29 9.92 -10.25
N ALA A 133 -3.57 10.05 -10.57
CA ALA A 133 -4.05 10.06 -11.95
C ALA A 133 -3.69 11.39 -12.64
N LYS A 134 -3.23 11.32 -13.90
CA LYS A 134 -2.98 12.50 -14.75
C LYS A 134 -4.26 13.30 -14.97
N LYS A 135 -4.10 14.60 -15.15
CA LYS A 135 -5.20 15.51 -15.47
C LYS A 135 -5.93 15.07 -16.74
N GLY A 136 -7.25 15.08 -16.66
CA GLY A 136 -8.13 14.68 -17.76
C GLY A 136 -8.48 13.19 -17.77
N VAL A 137 -7.79 12.37 -16.97
CA VAL A 137 -8.18 10.98 -16.72
C VAL A 137 -9.44 10.96 -15.84
N ASP A 138 -10.36 10.06 -16.15
CA ASP A 138 -11.52 9.74 -15.30
C ASP A 138 -11.06 8.79 -14.17
N PRO A 139 -10.97 9.28 -12.92
CA PRO A 139 -10.46 8.46 -11.82
C PRO A 139 -11.42 7.35 -11.42
N VAL A 140 -12.73 7.48 -11.69
CA VAL A 140 -13.71 6.44 -11.34
C VAL A 140 -13.58 5.27 -12.31
N ALA A 141 -13.47 5.57 -13.61
CA ALA A 141 -13.24 4.54 -14.63
C ALA A 141 -11.91 3.83 -14.40
N LEU A 142 -10.83 4.58 -14.13
CA LEU A 142 -9.51 4.03 -13.83
C LEU A 142 -9.53 3.14 -12.58
N LYS A 143 -10.15 3.62 -11.48
CA LYS A 143 -10.30 2.86 -10.24
C LYS A 143 -10.99 1.52 -10.50
N LYS A 144 -12.08 1.53 -11.28
CA LYS A 144 -12.83 0.32 -11.62
C LYS A 144 -12.01 -0.68 -12.44
N GLU A 145 -11.27 -0.20 -13.45
CA GLU A 145 -10.42 -1.04 -14.29
C GLU A 145 -9.31 -1.72 -13.47
N MET A 146 -8.62 -0.95 -12.63
CA MET A 146 -7.58 -1.47 -11.75
C MET A 146 -8.14 -2.41 -10.66
N THR A 147 -9.30 -2.11 -10.08
CA THR A 147 -9.99 -3.05 -9.16
C THR A 147 -10.24 -4.39 -9.84
N ALA A 148 -10.71 -4.40 -11.10
CA ALA A 148 -10.96 -5.64 -11.83
C ALA A 148 -9.67 -6.45 -12.07
N LEU A 149 -8.53 -5.81 -12.32
CA LEU A 149 -7.24 -6.52 -12.41
C LEU A 149 -6.84 -7.18 -11.10
N LEU A 150 -7.06 -6.50 -9.97
CA LEU A 150 -6.80 -7.04 -8.64
C LEU A 150 -7.71 -8.23 -8.31
N GLU A 151 -9.00 -8.12 -8.63
CA GLU A 151 -9.98 -9.20 -8.43
C GLU A 151 -9.69 -10.41 -9.34
N ASP A 152 -9.29 -10.20 -10.60
CA ASP A 152 -8.95 -11.26 -11.55
C ASP A 152 -7.73 -12.08 -11.10
N ARG A 153 -6.74 -11.40 -10.49
CA ARG A 153 -5.62 -12.09 -9.81
C ARG A 153 -5.99 -12.63 -8.43
N GLY A 154 -7.26 -12.63 -8.03
CA GLY A 154 -7.72 -13.20 -6.77
C GLY A 154 -7.25 -12.46 -5.52
N ALA A 155 -6.88 -11.19 -5.64
CA ALA A 155 -6.62 -10.33 -4.49
C ALA A 155 -7.95 -9.86 -3.87
N ALA A 156 -7.94 -9.60 -2.57
CA ALA A 156 -9.06 -9.00 -1.86
C ALA A 156 -8.82 -7.50 -1.66
N VAL A 157 -9.87 -6.69 -1.85
CA VAL A 157 -9.87 -5.24 -1.65
C VAL A 157 -11.19 -4.86 -0.96
N PRO A 158 -11.18 -4.16 0.19
CA PRO A 158 -10.03 -3.71 0.98
C PRO A 158 -9.42 -4.81 1.85
N ALA A 159 -8.19 -4.59 2.36
CA ALA A 159 -7.47 -5.51 3.24
C ALA A 159 -7.64 -5.15 4.74
N GLU A 160 -7.18 -3.96 5.15
CA GLU A 160 -7.16 -3.50 6.54
C GLU A 160 -7.92 -2.19 6.77
N HIS A 161 -8.09 -1.36 5.74
CA HIS A 161 -8.67 -0.02 5.84
C HIS A 161 -10.21 -0.01 5.86
N ASN A 162 -10.85 -1.17 5.74
CA ASN A 162 -12.30 -1.35 5.69
C ASN A 162 -12.95 -0.70 4.45
N TYR A 163 -14.24 -0.96 4.21
CA TYR A 163 -14.94 -0.61 2.97
C TYR A 163 -15.22 0.90 2.83
N GLY A 164 -15.35 1.60 3.97
CA GLY A 164 -15.62 3.03 3.99
C GLY A 164 -16.82 3.38 3.10
N ARG A 165 -16.66 4.34 2.19
CA ARG A 165 -17.62 4.62 1.10
C ARG A 165 -16.95 4.56 -0.27
N ILE A 166 -15.87 3.79 -0.35
CA ILE A 166 -14.95 3.73 -1.49
C ILE A 166 -14.90 2.33 -2.10
N TYR A 167 -15.46 1.34 -1.40
CA TYR A 167 -15.60 -0.03 -1.85
C TYR A 167 -17.02 -0.53 -1.57
N PRO A 168 -17.61 -1.31 -2.49
CA PRO A 168 -18.84 -2.03 -2.23
C PRO A 168 -18.60 -3.13 -1.19
N ALA A 169 -19.41 -3.17 -0.13
CA ALA A 169 -19.34 -4.26 0.84
C ALA A 169 -19.98 -5.54 0.29
N PRO A 170 -19.42 -6.72 0.58
CA PRO A 170 -20.00 -8.00 0.16
C PRO A 170 -21.33 -8.24 0.88
N GLU A 171 -22.23 -8.95 0.21
CA GLU A 171 -23.60 -9.19 0.69
C GLU A 171 -23.68 -9.72 2.14
N PRO A 172 -22.89 -10.72 2.57
CA PRO A 172 -22.93 -11.18 3.97
C PRO A 172 -22.55 -10.10 4.99
N MET A 173 -21.69 -9.15 4.59
CA MET A 173 -21.32 -8.02 5.45
C MET A 173 -22.43 -6.98 5.50
N VAL A 174 -23.10 -6.70 4.38
CA VAL A 174 -24.27 -5.80 4.35
C VAL A 174 -25.41 -6.35 5.20
N GLU A 175 -25.69 -7.66 5.10
CA GLU A 175 -26.66 -8.35 5.96
C GLU A 175 -26.30 -8.20 7.44
N HIS A 176 -25.02 -8.37 7.78
CA HIS A 176 -24.53 -8.18 9.15
C HIS A 176 -24.73 -6.73 9.63
N PHE A 177 -24.46 -5.74 8.79
CA PHE A 177 -24.73 -4.33 9.12
C PHE A 177 -26.22 -4.07 9.38
N GLN A 178 -27.10 -4.63 8.55
CA GLN A 178 -28.55 -4.50 8.70
C GLN A 178 -29.07 -5.16 9.98
N GLN A 179 -28.49 -6.28 10.40
CA GLN A 179 -28.84 -6.95 11.66
C GLN A 179 -28.48 -6.10 12.88
N LEU A 180 -27.33 -5.42 12.85
CA LEU A 180 -26.86 -4.58 13.96
C LEU A 180 -27.52 -3.20 14.00
N ASP A 181 -27.80 -2.60 12.85
CA ASP A 181 -28.41 -1.27 12.73
C ASP A 181 -29.64 -1.27 11.81
N PRO A 182 -30.77 -1.88 12.24
CA PRO A 182 -31.96 -2.00 11.39
C PRO A 182 -32.59 -0.66 11.00
N LEU A 183 -32.25 0.44 11.68
CA LEU A 183 -32.74 1.79 11.36
C LEU A 183 -31.78 2.59 10.48
N ASN A 184 -30.57 2.08 10.21
CA ASN A 184 -29.50 2.74 9.46
C ASN A 184 -29.17 4.14 10.02
N MET A 185 -28.89 4.20 11.32
CA MET A 185 -28.63 5.44 12.07
C MET A 185 -27.15 5.64 12.42
N PHE A 186 -26.33 4.60 12.33
CA PHE A 186 -24.91 4.61 12.69
C PHE A 186 -24.06 4.43 11.44
N ASN A 187 -23.37 5.51 11.03
CA ASN A 187 -22.48 5.52 9.86
C ASN A 187 -23.16 5.06 8.54
N ALA A 188 -24.38 5.53 8.30
CA ALA A 188 -25.19 5.17 7.13
C ALA A 188 -24.42 5.35 5.80
N GLY A 189 -24.63 4.41 4.88
CA GLY A 189 -24.01 4.39 3.55
C GLY A 189 -22.59 3.81 3.50
N VAL A 190 -22.13 3.17 4.57
CA VAL A 190 -20.89 2.39 4.58
C VAL A 190 -20.96 1.23 3.57
N GLY A 191 -19.86 0.90 2.90
CA GLY A 191 -19.82 -0.17 1.90
C GLY A 191 -20.63 0.12 0.65
N GLU A 192 -20.76 1.39 0.29
CA GLU A 192 -21.64 1.87 -0.79
C GLU A 192 -23.12 1.46 -0.64
N THR A 193 -23.55 1.19 0.59
CA THR A 193 -24.96 0.93 0.89
C THR A 193 -25.81 2.20 0.88
N SER A 194 -27.13 2.07 1.05
CA SER A 194 -28.00 3.24 1.15
C SER A 194 -27.63 4.13 2.35
N PRO A 195 -27.56 5.47 2.18
CA PRO A 195 -27.43 6.40 3.29
C PRO A 195 -28.78 6.77 3.95
N ARG A 196 -29.89 6.17 3.51
CA ARG A 196 -31.24 6.51 3.97
C ARG A 196 -31.67 5.66 5.16
N LYS A 197 -32.51 6.23 6.02
CA LYS A 197 -33.12 5.53 7.15
C LYS A 197 -33.77 4.22 6.70
N ARG A 198 -33.61 3.18 7.52
CA ARG A 198 -34.15 1.84 7.27
C ARG A 198 -33.73 1.25 5.92
N TRP A 199 -32.53 1.58 5.46
CA TRP A 199 -31.89 0.96 4.27
C TRP A 199 -32.67 1.16 2.96
N ALA A 200 -33.48 2.23 2.86
CA ALA A 200 -34.37 2.55 1.74
C ALA A 200 -33.70 3.23 0.54
#